data_AF-A0A1Y2R4T2-F1
#
_entry.id   AF-A0A1Y2R4T2-F1
#
_cell.length_a   1.000
_cell.length_b   1.000
_cell.length_c   1.000
_cell.angle_alpha   90.00
_cell.angle_beta   90.00
_cell.angle_gamma   90.00
#
_symmetry.space_group_name_H-M   'P 1'
#
loop_
_entity.id
_entity.type
_entity.pdbx_description
1 polymer ?
#
loop_
_entity_poly.entity_id
_entity_poly.type
_entity_poly.pdbx_seq_one_letter_code
_entity_poly.pdbx_strand_id
1 'polypeptide(L)'
;MLLFISAIKLIAEIALLALAGQWLLGLLAGQKRDTNIFYQILQQVGRPFVQVARLVTPRKVVLERHLPLVAFLLVAFLWVGITLFKVSHCLKIGMELCQ
;
A
#
# COMPACT_ATOMS: atom_id res chain seq x y z
N MET A 1 -9.15 -19.09 -8.30
CA MET A 1 -9.57 -17.75 -7.83
C MET A 1 -8.88 -17.31 -6.54
N LEU A 2 -8.80 -18.16 -5.51
CA LEU A 2 -8.19 -17.82 -4.21
C LEU A 2 -6.72 -17.38 -4.30
N LEU A 3 -5.91 -18.03 -5.15
CA LEU A 3 -4.50 -17.65 -5.39
C LEU A 3 -4.37 -16.21 -5.91
N PHE A 4 -5.27 -15.78 -6.79
CA PHE A 4 -5.23 -14.43 -7.36
C PHE A 4 -5.60 -13.38 -6.31
N ILE A 5 -6.64 -13.65 -5.50
CA ILE A 5 -7.03 -12.79 -4.38
C ILE A 5 -5.89 -12.68 -3.36
N SER A 6 -5.26 -13.80 -3.03
CA SER A 6 -4.11 -13.82 -2.11
C SER A 6 -2.90 -13.10 -2.69
N ALA A 7 -2.61 -13.23 -3.99
CA ALA A 7 -1.51 -12.53 -4.65
C ALA A 7 -1.70 -11.01 -4.62
N ILE A 8 -2.91 -10.52 -4.94
CA ILE A 8 -3.22 -9.08 -4.86
C ILE A 8 -3.10 -8.58 -3.43
N LYS A 9 -3.61 -9.35 -2.44
CA LYS A 9 -3.47 -9.01 -1.02
C LYS A 9 -1.99 -8.86 -0.63
N LEU A 10 -1.16 -9.81 -1.05
CA LEU A 10 0.27 -9.84 -0.74
C LEU A 10 1.01 -8.64 -1.36
N ILE A 11 0.67 -8.27 -2.61
CA ILE A 11 1.21 -7.06 -3.25
C ILE A 11 0.81 -5.81 -2.46
N ALA A 12 -0.46 -5.72 -2.00
CA ALA A 12 -0.91 -4.60 -1.18
C ALA A 12 -0.21 -4.56 0.19
N GLU A 13 0.07 -5.71 0.80
CA GLU A 13 0.88 -5.82 2.03
C GLU A 13 2.31 -5.31 1.82
N ILE A 14 2.98 -5.72 0.75
CA ILE A 14 4.33 -5.24 0.40
C ILE A 14 4.31 -3.72 0.19
N ALA A 15 3.31 -3.20 -0.51
CA ALA A 15 3.16 -1.78 -0.75
C ALA A 15 2.95 -0.98 0.56
N LEU A 16 2.13 -1.51 1.48
CA LEU A 16 1.92 -0.90 2.80
C LEU A 16 3.21 -0.85 3.61
N LEU A 17 3.94 -1.97 3.67
CA LEU A 17 5.22 -2.04 4.39
C LEU A 17 6.26 -1.11 3.75
N ALA A 18 6.31 -1.02 2.43
CA ALA A 18 7.21 -0.11 1.73
C ALA A 18 6.89 1.36 2.06
N LEU A 19 5.63 1.78 1.96
CA LEU A 19 5.20 3.15 2.27
C LEU A 19 5.39 3.49 3.76
N ALA A 20 5.12 2.54 4.66
CA ALA A 20 5.37 2.70 6.09
C ALA A 20 6.88 2.84 6.38
N GLY A 21 7.72 2.04 5.72
CA GLY A 21 9.17 2.13 5.81
C GLY A 21 9.70 3.48 5.31
N GLN A 22 9.17 4.01 4.20
CA GLN A 22 9.50 5.35 3.73
C GLN A 22 9.15 6.43 4.75
N TRP A 23 7.96 6.33 5.36
CA TRP A 23 7.52 7.30 6.36
C TRP A 23 8.41 7.25 7.60
N LEU A 24 8.72 6.04 8.10
CA LEU A 24 9.58 5.83 9.25
C LEU A 24 11.01 6.34 9.00
N LEU A 25 11.60 6.00 7.85
CA LEU A 25 12.92 6.51 7.47
C LEU A 25 12.90 8.01 7.19
N GLY A 26 11.79 8.56 6.70
CA GLY A 26 11.61 10.00 6.55
C GLY A 26 11.61 10.74 7.89
N LEU A 27 11.07 10.11 8.94
CA LEU A 27 11.10 10.62 10.31
C LEU A 27 12.52 10.52 10.91
N LEU A 28 13.18 9.38 10.73
CA LEU A 28 14.49 9.09 11.33
C LEU A 28 15.67 9.78 10.61
N ALA A 29 15.68 9.81 9.28
CA ALA A 29 16.76 10.39 8.48
C ALA A 29 16.62 11.92 8.27
N GLY A 30 15.45 12.48 8.59
CA GLY A 30 15.21 13.93 8.57
C GLY A 30 15.54 14.59 7.23
N GLN A 31 16.43 15.59 7.24
CA GLN A 31 16.84 16.32 6.02
C GLN A 31 17.82 15.55 5.14
N LYS A 32 18.55 14.54 5.66
CA LYS A 32 19.53 13.75 4.88
C LYS A 32 18.95 12.49 4.26
N ARG A 33 17.63 12.46 4.07
CA ARG A 33 16.90 11.32 3.49
C ARG A 33 17.33 10.98 2.05
N ASP A 34 17.73 11.98 1.26
CA ASP A 34 18.19 11.75 -0.12
C ASP A 34 19.52 10.98 -0.21
N THR A 35 20.35 11.04 0.83
CA THR A 35 21.63 10.30 0.86
C THR A 35 21.46 8.83 1.26
N ASN A 36 20.26 8.44 1.71
CA ASN A 36 20.01 7.09 2.20
C ASN A 36 19.51 6.17 1.06
N ILE A 37 20.34 5.20 0.67
CA ILE A 37 20.04 4.22 -0.38
C ILE A 37 18.75 3.43 -0.05
N PHE A 38 18.52 3.08 1.22
CA PHE A 38 17.30 2.36 1.62
C PHE A 38 16.05 3.20 1.37
N TYR A 39 16.11 4.50 1.65
CA TYR A 39 15.00 5.41 1.37
C TYR A 39 14.72 5.51 -0.14
N GLN A 40 15.76 5.55 -0.98
CA GLN A 40 15.61 5.57 -2.43
C GLN A 40 14.97 4.29 -2.98
N ILE A 41 15.37 3.11 -2.48
CA ILE A 41 14.78 1.83 -2.88
C ILE A 41 13.29 1.80 -2.50
N LEU A 42 12.97 2.14 -1.24
CA LEU A 42 11.60 2.19 -0.77
C LEU A 42 10.77 3.21 -1.55
N GLN A 43 11.37 4.33 -1.96
CA GLN A 43 10.75 5.31 -2.85
C GLN A 43 10.49 4.78 -4.25
N GLN A 44 11.41 4.00 -4.80
CA GLN A 44 11.21 3.38 -6.10
C GLN A 44 10.11 2.31 -6.06
N VAL A 45 10.02 1.54 -4.97
CA VAL A 45 8.94 0.55 -4.76
C VAL A 45 7.59 1.23 -4.49
N GLY A 46 7.57 2.32 -3.72
CA GLY A 46 6.36 3.08 -3.39
C GLY A 46 5.81 3.95 -4.53
N ARG A 47 6.68 4.38 -5.46
CA ARG A 47 6.35 5.25 -6.60
C ARG A 47 5.09 4.85 -7.40
N PRO A 48 4.93 3.60 -7.89
CA PRO A 48 3.74 3.22 -8.65
C PRO A 48 2.46 3.40 -7.83
N PHE A 49 2.47 3.07 -6.54
CA PHE A 49 1.30 3.24 -5.66
C PHE A 49 0.95 4.71 -5.45
N VAL A 50 1.97 5.57 -5.31
CA VAL A 50 1.78 7.03 -5.22
C VAL A 50 1.23 7.60 -6.53
N GLN A 51 1.67 7.09 -7.69
CA GLN A 51 1.13 7.50 -8.99
C GLN A 51 -0.33 7.10 -9.15
N VAL A 52 -0.70 5.88 -8.76
CA VAL A 52 -2.10 5.42 -8.76
C VAL A 52 -2.94 6.28 -7.81
N ALA A 53 -2.45 6.54 -6.59
CA ALA A 53 -3.13 7.41 -5.63
C ALA A 53 -3.32 8.83 -6.18
N ARG A 54 -2.34 9.36 -6.94
CA ARG A 54 -2.43 10.66 -7.60
C ARG A 54 -3.45 10.69 -8.75
N LEU A 55 -3.70 9.55 -9.40
CA LEU A 55 -4.72 9.45 -10.43
C LEU A 55 -6.13 9.45 -9.82
N VAL A 56 -6.29 8.79 -8.68
CA VAL A 56 -7.56 8.71 -7.95
C VAL A 56 -7.87 10.01 -7.21
N THR A 57 -6.85 10.70 -6.69
CA THR A 57 -7.03 11.87 -5.84
C THR A 57 -6.90 13.18 -6.63
N PRO A 58 -7.88 14.10 -6.59
CA PRO A 58 -7.82 15.34 -7.34
C PRO A 58 -6.69 16.26 -6.84
N ARG A 59 -5.89 16.79 -7.77
CA ARG A 59 -4.73 17.68 -7.49
C ARG A 59 -5.04 18.90 -6.61
N LYS A 60 -6.30 19.33 -6.55
CA LYS A 60 -6.74 20.48 -5.74
C LYS A 60 -6.86 20.18 -4.24
N VAL A 61 -6.95 18.91 -3.83
CA VAL A 61 -7.26 18.53 -2.44
C VAL A 61 -6.02 18.14 -1.64
N VAL A 62 -4.93 17.71 -2.29
CA VAL A 62 -3.76 17.15 -1.58
C VAL A 62 -2.48 17.87 -1.95
N LEU A 63 -1.85 18.47 -0.94
CA LEU A 63 -0.50 19.00 -1.02
C LEU A 63 0.48 17.85 -1.32
N GLU A 64 1.40 18.03 -2.28
CA GLU A 64 2.33 16.98 -2.76
C GLU A 64 3.16 16.33 -1.63
N ARG A 65 3.29 17.01 -0.48
CA ARG A 65 3.94 16.49 0.73
C ARG A 65 3.19 15.32 1.41
N HIS A 66 1.85 15.27 1.30
CA HIS A 66 1.01 14.24 1.93
C HIS A 66 0.60 13.12 0.97
N LEU A 67 0.95 13.22 -0.31
CA LEU A 67 0.67 12.19 -1.32
C LEU A 67 1.08 10.76 -0.91
N PRO A 68 2.28 10.50 -0.33
CA PRO A 68 2.63 9.15 0.11
C PRO A 68 1.75 8.63 1.26
N LEU A 69 1.26 9.53 2.12
CA LEU A 69 0.33 9.21 3.22
C LEU A 69 -1.06 8.85 2.68
N VAL A 70 -1.53 9.59 1.67
CA VAL A 70 -2.78 9.26 0.96
C VAL A 70 -2.66 7.92 0.24
N ALA A 71 -1.53 7.65 -0.42
CA ALA A 71 -1.28 6.36 -1.06
C ALA A 71 -1.33 5.21 -0.04
N PHE A 72 -0.71 5.40 1.13
CA PHE A 72 -0.77 4.41 2.22
C PHE A 72 -2.22 4.13 2.65
N LEU A 73 -3.01 5.20 2.87
CA LEU A 73 -4.42 5.04 3.24
C LEU A 73 -5.23 4.33 2.15
N LEU A 74 -5.08 4.70 0.88
CA LEU A 74 -5.79 4.05 -0.23
C LEU A 74 -5.43 2.57 -0.34
N VAL A 75 -4.15 2.22 -0.26
CA VAL A 75 -3.71 0.82 -0.29
C VAL A 75 -4.21 0.07 0.95
N ALA A 76 -4.27 0.72 2.12
CA ALA A 76 -4.79 0.12 3.35
C ALA A 76 -6.28 -0.21 3.21
N PHE A 77 -7.09 0.73 2.70
CA PHE A 77 -8.51 0.49 2.43
C PHE A 77 -8.71 -0.60 1.38
N LEU A 78 -7.92 -0.61 0.31
CA LEU A 78 -7.93 -1.66 -0.70
C LEU A 78 -7.66 -3.03 -0.06
N TRP A 79 -6.63 -3.11 0.79
CA TRP A 79 -6.24 -4.34 1.49
C TRP A 79 -7.35 -4.84 2.44
N VAL A 80 -7.98 -3.94 3.20
CA VAL A 80 -9.12 -4.26 4.07
C VAL A 80 -10.29 -4.78 3.22
N GLY A 81 -10.63 -4.09 2.13
CA GLY A 81 -11.70 -4.52 1.23
C GLY A 81 -11.47 -5.90 0.63
N ILE A 82 -10.25 -6.19 0.17
CA ILE A 82 -9.86 -7.52 -0.36
C ILE A 82 -9.97 -8.58 0.73
N THR A 83 -9.53 -8.26 1.96
CA THR A 83 -9.59 -9.20 3.08
C THR A 83 -11.03 -9.52 3.45
N LEU A 84 -11.90 -8.52 3.54
CA LEU A 84 -13.33 -8.72 3.79
C LEU A 84 -14.00 -9.53 2.67
N PHE A 85 -13.66 -9.24 1.41
CA PHE A 85 -14.18 -9.99 0.27
C PHE A 85 -13.75 -11.46 0.35
N LYS A 86 -12.47 -11.73 0.64
CA LYS A 86 -11.95 -13.09 0.84
C LYS A 86 -12.71 -13.80 1.95
N VAL A 87 -12.89 -13.17 3.12
CA VAL A 87 -13.63 -13.75 4.25
C VAL A 87 -15.08 -14.04 3.87
N SER A 88 -15.76 -13.12 3.21
CA SER A 88 -17.16 -13.33 2.77
C SER A 88 -17.31 -14.47 1.78
N HIS A 89 -16.33 -14.65 0.88
CA HIS A 89 -16.32 -15.74 -0.09
C HIS A 89 -16.01 -17.08 0.58
N CYS A 90 -15.08 -17.07 1.54
CA CYS A 90 -14.69 -18.21 2.38
C CYS A 90 -15.87 -18.73 3.20
N LEU A 91 -16.64 -17.83 3.83
CA LEU A 91 -17.83 -18.18 4.61
C LEU A 91 -18.97 -18.75 3.76
N LYS A 92 -19.08 -18.35 2.49
CA LYS A 92 -20.11 -18.86 1.56
C LYS A 92 -19.81 -20.26 1.03
N ILE A 93 -18.55 -20.60 0.84
CA ILE A 93 -18.12 -21.86 0.20
C ILE A 93 -17.79 -22.94 1.25
N GLY A 94 -17.60 -22.54 2.52
CA GLY A 94 -17.17 -23.40 3.61
C GLY A 94 -15.67 -23.24 3.87
N MET A 95 -15.28 -23.11 5.15
CA MET A 95 -13.90 -22.81 5.56
C MET A 95 -12.88 -23.87 5.11
N GLU A 96 -13.33 -25.11 4.90
CA GLU A 96 -12.49 -26.27 4.53
C GLU A 96 -11.95 -26.18 3.10
N LEU A 97 -12.65 -25.46 2.21
CA LEU A 97 -12.27 -25.23 0.82
C LEU A 97 -11.42 -23.97 0.62
N CYS A 98 -11.13 -23.26 1.72
CA CYS A 98 -10.52 -21.94 1.73
C CYS A 98 -9.10 -21.98 2.30
N GLN A 99 -8.29 -22.92 1.80
CA GLN A 99 -6.88 -23.06 2.14
C GLN A 99 -5.98 -22.36 1.11
#